data_AF-A0A5S3YLA0-F1
#
_entry.id   AF-A0A5S3YLA0-F1
#
_cell.length_a   1.000
_cell.length_b   1.000
_cell.length_c   1.000
_cell.angle_alpha   90.00
_cell.angle_beta   90.00
_cell.angle_gamma   90.00
#
_symmetry.space_group_name_H-M   'P 1'
#
loop_
_entity.id
_entity.type
_entity.pdbx_description
1 polymer ?
#
loop_
_entity_poly.entity_id
_entity_poly.type
_entity_poly.pdbx_seq_one_letter_code
_entity_poly.pdbx_strand_id
1 'polypeptide(L)'
;MHKLGRIMGGAYNMIDQNIFSGSLPFTIKDEHQDHAQLKLASESQTISYPKPDGKLSFDKLSSVFLSNTNHEEVQPCHLQLK
;
A
#
# COMPACT_ATOMS: atom_id res chain seq x y z
N MET A 1 -7.93 -1.45 -7.96
CA MET A 1 -8.24 -0.67 -6.74
C MET A 1 -8.09 0.84 -6.93
N HIS A 2 -7.54 1.34 -8.04
CA HIS A 2 -7.33 2.78 -8.28
C HIS A 2 -8.59 3.52 -8.77
N LYS A 3 -9.48 2.83 -9.49
CA LYS A 3 -10.54 3.45 -10.31
C LYS A 3 -11.67 4.14 -9.52
N LEU A 4 -12.04 3.62 -8.35
CA LEU A 4 -13.19 4.09 -7.57
C LEU A 4 -12.80 4.88 -6.31
N GLY A 5 -11.53 4.83 -5.90
CA GLY A 5 -11.12 5.36 -4.61
C GLY A 5 -11.84 4.70 -3.42
N ARG A 6 -11.56 5.20 -2.21
CA ARG A 6 -12.02 4.56 -0.97
C ARG A 6 -13.55 4.60 -0.80
N ILE A 7 -14.18 5.74 -1.08
CA ILE A 7 -15.62 5.93 -0.78
C ILE A 7 -16.50 5.19 -1.80
N MET A 8 -16.29 5.39 -3.10
CA MET A 8 -17.11 4.68 -4.11
C MET A 8 -16.79 3.19 -4.15
N GLY A 9 -15.54 2.79 -3.89
CA GLY A 9 -15.18 1.38 -3.72
C GLY A 9 -15.92 0.73 -2.54
N GLY A 10 -16.04 1.45 -1.41
CA GLY A 10 -16.83 1.00 -0.27
C GLY A 10 -18.32 0.90 -0.56
N ALA A 11 -18.91 1.91 -1.23
CA ALA A 11 -20.32 1.89 -1.62
C ALA A 11 -20.63 0.75 -2.59
N TYR A 12 -19.77 0.51 -3.58
CA TYR A 12 -19.87 -0.62 -4.50
C TYR A 12 -19.88 -1.95 -3.73
N ASN A 13 -18.91 -2.15 -2.84
CA ASN A 13 -18.81 -3.39 -2.06
C ASN A 13 -20.03 -3.60 -1.15
N MET A 14 -20.54 -2.54 -0.53
CA MET A 14 -21.76 -2.60 0.29
C MET A 14 -22.97 -3.07 -0.53
N ILE A 15 -23.15 -2.52 -1.73
CA ILE A 15 -24.28 -2.87 -2.60
C ILE A 15 -24.14 -4.30 -3.11
N ASP A 16 -22.98 -4.64 -3.66
CA ASP A 16 -22.70 -5.97 -4.20
C ASP A 16 -22.89 -7.06 -3.14
N GLN A 17 -22.31 -6.89 -1.95
CA GLN A 17 -22.33 -7.93 -0.92
C GLN A 17 -23.68 -8.00 -0.18
N ASN A 18 -24.32 -6.87 0.12
CA ASN A 18 -25.55 -6.87 0.93
C ASN A 18 -26.82 -7.06 0.10
N ILE A 19 -26.85 -6.63 -1.17
CA ILE A 19 -28.05 -6.68 -2.01
C ILE A 19 -27.95 -7.80 -3.05
N PHE A 20 -26.77 -7.96 -3.67
CA PHE A 20 -26.55 -8.93 -4.74
C PHE A 20 -25.81 -10.18 -4.27
N SER A 21 -25.46 -10.28 -2.98
CA SER A 21 -24.69 -11.40 -2.40
C SER A 21 -23.42 -11.75 -3.20
N GLY A 22 -22.74 -10.74 -3.73
CA GLY A 22 -21.52 -10.89 -4.53
C GLY A 22 -21.73 -11.35 -5.97
N SER A 23 -22.98 -11.34 -6.46
CA SER A 23 -23.35 -11.87 -7.78
C SER A 23 -23.71 -10.79 -8.81
N LEU A 24 -23.10 -9.61 -8.72
CA LEU A 24 -23.24 -8.61 -9.78
C LEU A 24 -22.78 -9.17 -11.14
N PRO A 25 -23.53 -8.94 -12.24
CA PRO A 25 -23.26 -9.53 -13.55
C PRO A 25 -22.09 -8.87 -14.29
N PHE A 26 -21.27 -8.08 -13.60
CA PHE A 26 -20.11 -7.41 -14.15
C PHE A 26 -18.98 -7.35 -13.13
N THR A 27 -17.74 -7.29 -13.62
CA THR A 27 -16.54 -7.18 -12.79
C THR A 27 -15.81 -5.88 -13.10
N ILE A 28 -15.48 -5.11 -12.07
CA ILE A 28 -14.66 -3.92 -12.20
C ILE A 28 -13.18 -4.33 -12.20
N LYS A 29 -12.52 -4.15 -13.34
CA LYS A 29 -11.09 -4.42 -13.50
C LYS A 29 -10.26 -3.17 -13.27
N ASP A 30 -9.07 -3.36 -12.71
CA ASP A 30 -8.00 -2.37 -12.72
C ASP A 30 -6.97 -2.79 -13.76
N GLU A 31 -6.80 -1.96 -14.78
CA GLU A 31 -5.92 -2.26 -15.92
C GLU A 31 -4.54 -1.59 -15.77
N HIS A 32 -4.33 -0.83 -14.70
CA HIS A 32 -3.12 -0.07 -14.47
C HIS A 32 -2.14 -0.83 -13.56
N GLN A 33 -0.86 -0.79 -13.91
CA GLN A 33 0.22 -1.38 -13.12
C GLN A 33 0.64 -0.45 -11.98
N ASP A 34 0.77 -0.98 -10.76
CA ASP A 34 1.07 -0.18 -9.56
C ASP A 34 2.37 0.63 -9.67
N HIS A 35 3.44 0.03 -10.22
CA HIS A 35 4.74 0.71 -10.39
C HIS A 35 4.68 1.91 -11.35
N ALA A 36 3.69 1.93 -12.25
CA ALA A 36 3.47 3.00 -13.21
C ALA A 36 2.53 4.11 -12.70
N GLN A 37 2.04 4.04 -11.46
CA GLN A 37 1.09 5.02 -10.90
C GLN A 37 1.75 6.23 -10.23
N LEU A 38 3.08 6.28 -10.15
CA LEU A 38 3.79 7.39 -9.52
C LEU A 38 3.75 8.66 -10.37
N LYS A 39 3.60 9.81 -9.71
CA LYS A 39 3.78 11.14 -10.31
C LYS A 39 5.22 11.60 -10.16
N LEU A 40 5.60 12.60 -10.95
CA LEU A 40 6.89 13.26 -10.74
C LEU A 40 6.91 13.92 -9.36
N ALA A 41 8.09 13.95 -8.74
CA ALA A 41 8.28 14.61 -7.45
C ALA A 41 7.91 16.11 -7.52
N SER A 42 8.17 16.75 -8.65
CA SER A 42 7.80 18.16 -8.90
C SER A 42 6.29 18.39 -8.97
N GLU A 43 5.50 17.35 -9.22
CA GLU A 43 4.04 17.39 -9.32
C GLU A 43 3.35 16.95 -8.01
N SER A 44 4.14 16.61 -6.99
CA SER A 44 3.67 16.02 -5.74
C SER A 44 3.98 16.93 -4.56
N GLN A 45 3.06 17.02 -3.61
CA GLN A 45 3.30 17.76 -2.37
C GLN A 45 4.07 16.87 -1.39
N THR A 46 5.16 17.40 -0.83
CA THR A 46 5.90 16.72 0.22
C THR A 46 5.04 16.55 1.47
N ILE A 47 4.98 15.33 2.00
CA ILE A 47 4.23 15.02 3.21
C ILE A 47 5.14 15.23 4.43
N SER A 48 4.72 16.08 5.36
CA SER A 48 5.43 16.31 6.62
C SER A 48 4.94 15.33 7.69
N TYR A 49 5.64 14.21 7.85
CA TYR A 49 5.34 13.24 8.91
C TYR A 49 5.87 13.71 10.28
N PRO A 50 5.08 13.60 11.36
CA PRO A 50 5.55 13.92 12.70
C PRO A 50 6.62 12.93 13.14
N LYS A 51 7.48 13.37 14.07
CA LYS A 51 8.45 12.47 14.72
C LYS A 51 7.71 11.39 15.53
N PRO A 52 8.24 10.16 15.61
CA PRO A 52 7.64 9.10 16.40
C PRO A 52 7.62 9.46 17.89
N ASP A 53 6.56 9.04 18.58
CA ASP A 53 6.29 9.33 19.99
C ASP A 53 6.75 8.23 20.97
N GLY A 54 7.18 7.08 20.45
CA GLY A 54 7.62 5.92 21.23
C GLY A 54 6.51 5.18 21.97
N LYS A 55 5.23 5.46 21.67
CA LYS A 55 4.06 4.84 22.31
C LYS A 55 3.11 4.23 21.29
N LEU A 56 2.65 5.05 20.35
CA LEU A 56 1.79 4.64 19.23
C LEU A 56 2.58 4.58 17.92
N SER A 57 3.67 5.32 17.83
CA SER A 57 4.52 5.45 16.66
C SER A 57 5.99 5.31 17.04
N PHE A 58 6.75 4.59 16.23
CA PHE A 58 8.14 4.24 16.50
C PHE A 58 8.99 4.56 15.29
N ASP A 59 10.29 4.73 15.51
CA ASP A 59 11.23 4.82 14.40
C ASP A 59 11.37 3.46 13.69
N LYS A 60 11.82 3.49 12.44
CA LYS A 60 11.93 2.29 11.61
C LYS A 60 12.91 1.26 12.17
N LEU A 61 14.00 1.67 12.82
CA LEU A 61 15.01 0.74 13.33
C LEU A 61 14.46 -0.07 14.50
N SER A 62 13.75 0.58 15.42
CA SER A 62 13.01 -0.10 16.48
C SER A 62 12.00 -1.11 15.93
N SER A 63 11.25 -0.73 14.88
CA SER A 63 10.30 -1.66 14.23
C SER A 63 10.99 -2.85 13.56
N VAL A 64 12.10 -2.63 12.85
CA VAL A 64 12.85 -3.69 12.17
C VAL A 64 13.48 -4.64 13.19
N PHE A 65 14.03 -4.11 14.30
CA PHE A 65 14.60 -4.92 15.37
C PHE A 65 13.58 -5.94 15.93
N LEU A 66 12.35 -5.50 16.18
CA LEU A 66 11.29 -6.38 16.69
C LEU A 66 10.83 -7.45 15.69
N SER A 67 11.04 -7.25 14.39
CA SER A 67 10.75 -8.27 13.38
C SER A 67 11.70 -9.46 13.43
N ASN A 68 12.83 -9.34 14.14
CA ASN A 68 13.92 -10.31 14.16
C ASN A 68 14.47 -10.66 12.76
N THR A 69 14.26 -9.78 11.78
CA THR A 69 14.77 -9.95 10.42
C THR A 69 16.28 -9.79 10.42
N ASN A 70 16.99 -10.83 10.00
CA ASN A 70 18.44 -10.84 9.90
C ASN A 70 18.88 -11.69 8.69
N HIS A 71 20.07 -11.41 8.21
CA HIS A 71 20.72 -12.05 7.08
C HIS A 71 22.21 -12.17 7.42
N GLU A 72 22.90 -13.21 6.96
CA GLU A 72 24.37 -13.25 7.06
C GLU A 72 25.01 -12.03 6.41
N GLU A 73 25.99 -11.44 7.08
CA GLU A 73 26.65 -10.21 6.64
C GLU A 73 27.48 -10.41 5.37
N VAL A 74 28.01 -11.62 5.17
CA VAL A 74 28.90 -11.97 4.05
C VAL A 74 28.16 -12.82 3.02
N GLN A 75 27.07 -12.27 2.48
CA GLN A 75 26.32 -12.85 1.36
C GLN A 75 26.06 -11.81 0.27
N PRO A 76 25.86 -12.21 -1.00
CA PRO A 76 25.51 -11.27 -2.06
C PRO A 76 24.15 -10.59 -1.79
N CYS A 77 24.04 -9.31 -2.17
CA CYS A 77 22.78 -8.59 -2.05
C CYS A 77 21.68 -9.26 -2.89
N HIS A 78 20.60 -9.69 -2.25
CA HIS A 78 19.47 -10.35 -2.91
C HIS A 78 18.49 -9.36 -3.58
N LEU A 79 18.67 -8.06 -3.36
CA LEU A 79 17.96 -7.01 -4.10
C LEU A 79 18.77 -6.65 -5.35
N GLN A 80 18.42 -7.28 -6.47
CA GLN A 80 19.10 -7.12 -7.75
C GLN A 80 18.40 -6.09 -8.64
N LEU A 81 19.18 -5.22 -9.28
CA LEU A 81 18.69 -4.34 -10.34
C LEU A 81 18.54 -5.14 -11.64
N LYS A 82 17.51 -4.83 -12.42
CA LYS A 82 17.21 -5.45 -13.72
C LYS A 82 16.91 -4.38 -14.76
#